data_AF-A0A9P0IPL4-F1
#
_entry.id   AF-A0A9P0IPL4-F1
#
_cell.length_a   1.000
_cell.length_b   1.000
_cell.length_c   1.000
_cell.angle_alpha   90.00
_cell.angle_beta   90.00
_cell.angle_gamma   90.00
#
_symmetry.space_group_name_H-M   'P 1'
#
loop_
_entity.id
_entity.type
_entity.pdbx_description
1 polymer ?
#
loop_
_entity_poly.entity_id
_entity_poly.type
_entity_poly.pdbx_seq_one_letter_code
_entity_poly.pdbx_strand_id
1 'polypeptide(L)'
;MKGVLIVLFCAVGIVYGCTPSVTRVSGTVAPSNYCSGDIIFEDNFNNINFTNWFFENTLAGGGNWEFQWYPGHDYANLYSENGFLKFAPTFTADRYGEAFLTSGRVVIPPDQCTQADWYGCERTGTAENIINPIRSTRIDTRQSFGFVYGELEIRAKMPAGDWLWPALWLMPQNNVYGGWPRSGEIDLMEMRGNRNLFSGSTNVGVEQGGSTMHFGPNWNFNGWPTAHHTRNQQPGFDAGFHLYRLRWTQTEIQFWYDNNLVGTVAAGTGFWDRGNFHNSGFTNPWVNGTVMAPFDQEFFIIMNLAVGGTNYFSDTFVNVPNPKPWHNDSPTAPRDFWRGRTAWEPTWNRGTEDSFMQVDYVRVRAL
;
A
#
# COMPACT_ATOMS: atom_id res chain seq x y z
N MET A 1 69.04 -29.10 -10.41
CA MET A 1 67.58 -29.27 -10.32
C MET A 1 66.99 -28.08 -9.57
N LYS A 2 66.09 -27.35 -10.23
CA LYS A 2 64.93 -26.58 -9.72
C LYS A 2 64.70 -25.40 -10.67
N GLY A 3 64.02 -25.71 -11.79
CA GLY A 3 63.48 -24.69 -12.68
C GLY A 3 62.27 -24.04 -12.01
N VAL A 4 62.25 -22.71 -11.97
CA VAL A 4 61.13 -21.92 -11.49
C VAL A 4 60.13 -21.80 -12.63
N LEU A 5 58.98 -22.47 -12.49
CA LEU A 5 57.86 -22.38 -13.41
C LEU A 5 57.07 -21.10 -13.08
N ILE A 6 57.20 -20.06 -13.90
CA ILE A 6 56.37 -18.87 -13.80
C ILE A 6 55.04 -19.18 -14.48
N VAL A 7 54.00 -19.44 -13.68
CA VAL A 7 52.63 -19.58 -14.16
C VAL A 7 52.04 -18.17 -14.27
N LEU A 8 51.91 -17.67 -15.50
CA LEU A 8 51.13 -16.47 -15.79
C LEU A 8 49.64 -16.81 -15.59
N PHE A 9 49.04 -16.34 -14.49
CA PHE A 9 47.59 -16.26 -14.38
C PHE A 9 47.10 -15.09 -15.23
N CYS A 10 46.62 -15.37 -16.44
CA CYS A 10 45.75 -14.44 -17.15
C CYS A 10 44.41 -14.41 -16.41
N ALA A 11 44.24 -13.41 -15.53
CA ALA A 11 42.93 -13.05 -15.04
C ALA A 11 42.15 -12.45 -16.23
N VAL A 12 41.35 -13.27 -16.90
CA VAL A 12 40.33 -12.80 -17.83
C VAL A 12 39.29 -12.10 -16.97
N GLY A 13 39.43 -10.78 -16.82
CA GLY A 13 38.36 -9.94 -16.28
C GLY A 13 37.17 -10.05 -17.21
N ILE A 14 36.13 -10.78 -16.78
CA ILE A 14 34.84 -10.76 -17.45
C ILE A 14 34.30 -9.35 -17.25
N VAL A 15 34.37 -8.52 -18.30
CA VAL A 15 33.58 -7.31 -18.38
C VAL A 15 32.13 -7.79 -18.51
N TYR A 16 31.37 -7.75 -17.42
CA TYR A 16 29.92 -7.95 -17.50
C TYR A 16 29.37 -6.79 -18.34
N GLY A 17 29.16 -7.04 -19.63
CA GLY A 17 28.48 -6.11 -20.51
C GLY A 17 27.06 -5.88 -20.01
N CYS A 18 26.54 -4.67 -20.19
CA CYS A 18 25.18 -4.32 -19.82
C CYS A 18 24.17 -5.20 -20.57
N THR A 19 23.48 -6.09 -19.84
CA THR A 19 22.34 -6.82 -20.40
C THR A 19 21.16 -5.85 -20.50
N PRO A 20 20.58 -5.63 -21.70
CA PRO A 20 19.43 -4.75 -21.85
C PRO A 20 18.27 -5.18 -20.96
N SER A 21 17.66 -4.23 -20.27
CA SER A 21 16.50 -4.48 -19.41
C SER A 21 15.19 -4.31 -20.18
N VAL A 22 14.17 -5.10 -19.83
CA VAL A 22 12.78 -4.90 -20.29
C VAL A 22 12.03 -3.88 -19.43
N THR A 23 12.57 -3.56 -18.25
CA THR A 23 11.99 -2.59 -17.32
C THR A 23 11.96 -1.21 -17.96
N ARG A 24 10.85 -0.50 -17.76
CA ARG A 24 10.75 0.94 -18.03
C ARG A 24 10.50 1.69 -16.74
N VAL A 25 11.04 2.89 -16.65
CA VAL A 25 10.95 3.77 -15.48
C VAL A 25 10.61 5.19 -15.91
N SER A 26 9.93 5.91 -15.02
CA SER A 26 9.65 7.34 -15.16
C SER A 26 9.69 8.08 -13.82
N GLY A 27 9.71 9.41 -13.87
CA GLY A 27 9.76 10.28 -12.69
C GLY A 27 11.10 11.01 -12.54
N THR A 28 11.15 11.97 -11.59
CA THR A 28 12.31 12.88 -11.43
C THR A 28 13.57 12.20 -10.90
N VAL A 29 13.46 11.04 -10.24
CA VAL A 29 14.61 10.28 -9.73
C VAL A 29 14.88 8.99 -10.50
N ALA A 30 14.14 8.74 -11.59
CA ALA A 30 14.37 7.58 -12.44
C ALA A 30 15.76 7.63 -13.11
N PRO A 31 16.52 6.53 -13.11
CA PRO A 31 17.84 6.48 -13.74
C PRO A 31 17.72 6.59 -15.26
N SER A 32 18.66 7.31 -15.89
CA SER A 32 18.67 7.47 -17.35
C SER A 32 19.28 6.26 -18.08
N ASN A 33 20.10 5.46 -17.40
CA ASN A 33 20.74 4.26 -17.94
C ASN A 33 20.82 3.19 -16.85
N TYR A 34 20.47 1.96 -17.17
CA TYR A 34 20.53 0.80 -16.29
C TYR A 34 20.52 -0.49 -17.10
N CYS A 35 20.97 -1.57 -16.49
CA CYS A 35 21.00 -2.91 -17.02
C CYS A 35 20.05 -3.82 -16.24
N SER A 36 19.72 -4.97 -16.82
CA SER A 36 19.02 -6.04 -16.08
C SER A 36 19.81 -6.39 -14.81
N GLY A 37 19.13 -6.43 -13.66
CA GLY A 37 19.69 -6.69 -12.34
C GLY A 37 20.08 -5.44 -11.53
N ASP A 38 20.16 -4.27 -12.16
CA ASP A 38 20.53 -3.03 -11.47
C ASP A 38 19.44 -2.58 -10.49
N ILE A 39 19.86 -1.99 -9.37
CA ILE A 39 18.97 -1.24 -8.48
C ILE A 39 18.66 0.10 -9.16
N ILE A 40 17.38 0.32 -9.44
CA ILE A 40 16.88 1.50 -10.16
C ILE A 40 16.12 2.48 -9.25
N PHE A 41 15.80 2.06 -8.03
CA PHE A 41 15.29 2.91 -6.96
C PHE A 41 15.62 2.27 -5.61
N GLU A 42 16.05 3.06 -4.64
CA GLU A 42 16.26 2.61 -3.27
C GLU A 42 16.05 3.76 -2.27
N ASP A 43 15.37 3.45 -1.17
CA ASP A 43 15.34 4.29 0.02
C ASP A 43 15.51 3.41 1.25
N ASN A 44 16.51 3.72 2.09
CA ASN A 44 16.82 2.99 3.32
C ASN A 44 16.38 3.76 4.57
N PHE A 45 15.66 4.88 4.40
CA PHE A 45 14.99 5.63 5.47
C PHE A 45 15.82 6.05 6.69
N ASN A 46 17.15 6.14 6.54
CA ASN A 46 18.02 6.79 7.52
C ASN A 46 17.55 8.22 7.83
N ASN A 47 16.97 8.89 6.82
CA ASN A 47 16.20 10.13 6.94
C ASN A 47 15.05 10.09 5.92
N ILE A 48 14.01 10.89 6.13
CA ILE A 48 12.95 11.07 5.13
C ILE A 48 13.52 11.79 3.90
N ASN A 49 13.44 11.16 2.73
CA ASN A 49 13.79 11.78 1.46
C ASN A 49 12.57 12.44 0.79
N PHE A 50 12.41 13.75 1.00
CA PHE A 50 11.32 14.55 0.44
C PHE A 50 11.32 14.65 -1.09
N THR A 51 12.43 14.28 -1.76
CA THR A 51 12.49 14.20 -3.22
C THR A 51 11.86 12.90 -3.73
N ASN A 52 11.97 11.83 -2.95
CA ASN A 52 11.42 10.53 -3.30
C ASN A 52 9.92 10.46 -2.99
N TRP A 53 9.46 11.06 -1.89
CA TRP A 53 8.12 10.80 -1.35
C TRP A 53 7.25 12.05 -1.37
N PHE A 54 6.11 11.93 -2.05
CA PHE A 54 5.00 12.87 -1.94
C PHE A 54 4.10 12.47 -0.76
N PHE A 55 3.48 13.46 -0.11
CA PHE A 55 2.67 13.27 1.09
C PHE A 55 1.22 13.64 0.82
N GLU A 56 0.29 12.72 1.08
CA GLU A 56 -1.14 13.00 0.96
C GLU A 56 -1.61 13.97 2.04
N ASN A 57 -2.39 14.97 1.63
CA ASN A 57 -3.03 15.93 2.51
C ASN A 57 -4.52 16.05 2.18
N THR A 58 -5.33 15.21 2.83
CA THR A 58 -6.76 15.10 2.58
C THR A 58 -7.52 14.35 3.68
N LEU A 59 -8.80 14.68 3.86
CA LEU A 59 -9.77 13.97 4.70
C LEU A 59 -10.67 13.00 3.89
N ALA A 60 -10.41 12.83 2.60
CA ALA A 60 -11.29 12.16 1.63
C ALA A 60 -11.59 10.68 1.94
N GLY A 61 -10.78 10.02 2.78
CA GLY A 61 -11.02 8.64 3.21
C GLY A 61 -10.66 7.58 2.18
N GLY A 62 -9.74 7.89 1.24
CA GLY A 62 -9.09 6.90 0.38
C GLY A 62 -9.99 6.19 -0.64
N GLY A 63 -11.24 6.63 -0.82
CA GLY A 63 -12.26 5.92 -1.60
C GLY A 63 -12.97 4.79 -0.82
N ASN A 64 -12.52 4.49 0.40
CA ASN A 64 -13.08 3.45 1.28
C ASN A 64 -13.78 4.02 2.53
N TRP A 65 -14.02 5.34 2.54
CA TRP A 65 -14.56 6.10 3.67
C TRP A 65 -13.78 5.86 4.97
N GLU A 66 -12.45 5.80 4.85
CA GLU A 66 -11.52 5.59 5.96
C GLU A 66 -11.58 6.73 6.98
N PHE A 67 -11.26 6.45 8.24
CA PHE A 67 -11.53 7.35 9.37
C PHE A 67 -10.36 8.26 9.75
N GLN A 68 -9.24 8.18 9.04
CA GLN A 68 -8.09 9.05 9.23
C GLN A 68 -8.09 10.28 8.33
N TRP A 69 -7.48 11.35 8.81
CA TRP A 69 -7.00 12.48 8.03
C TRP A 69 -5.52 12.25 7.74
N TYR A 70 -5.13 12.30 6.46
CA TYR A 70 -3.73 12.43 6.06
C TYR A 70 -3.38 13.92 6.03
N PRO A 71 -2.51 14.48 6.91
CA PRO A 71 -2.31 15.92 7.04
C PRO A 71 -1.11 16.47 6.25
N GLY A 72 -0.65 15.75 5.21
CA GLY A 72 0.66 15.96 4.61
C GLY A 72 1.77 15.42 5.51
N HIS A 73 2.95 16.03 5.44
CA HIS A 73 4.06 15.66 6.32
C HIS A 73 3.86 16.24 7.74
N ASP A 74 3.79 15.36 8.74
CA ASP A 74 3.72 15.68 10.16
C ASP A 74 4.61 14.71 10.94
N TYR A 75 5.58 15.22 11.69
CA TYR A 75 6.51 14.41 12.49
C TYR A 75 5.83 13.59 13.60
N ALA A 76 4.59 13.93 13.97
CA ALA A 76 3.80 13.10 14.87
C ALA A 76 3.26 11.82 14.19
N ASN A 77 3.16 11.82 12.85
CA ASN A 77 2.58 10.73 12.08
C ASN A 77 3.58 10.00 11.18
N LEU A 78 4.66 10.66 10.75
CA LEU A 78 5.73 10.05 9.98
C LEU A 78 7.10 10.59 10.38
N TYR A 79 8.02 9.72 10.74
CA TYR A 79 9.40 10.10 11.06
C TYR A 79 10.37 8.93 10.85
N SER A 80 11.64 9.27 10.60
CA SER A 80 12.73 8.29 10.59
C SER A 80 13.36 8.20 11.97
N GLU A 81 13.48 7.01 12.52
CA GLU A 81 14.19 6.76 13.77
C GLU A 81 14.84 5.37 13.76
N ASN A 82 16.08 5.28 14.23
CA ASN A 82 16.86 4.03 14.29
C ASN A 82 16.97 3.29 12.95
N GLY A 83 16.99 4.04 11.84
CA GLY A 83 17.08 3.48 10.48
C GLY A 83 15.75 3.00 9.90
N PHE A 84 14.62 3.25 10.57
CA PHE A 84 13.30 2.87 10.08
C PHE A 84 12.43 4.09 9.84
N LEU A 85 11.66 4.08 8.75
CA LEU A 85 10.52 4.98 8.57
C LEU A 85 9.34 4.46 9.38
N LYS A 86 8.78 5.28 10.26
CA LYS A 86 7.68 4.90 11.16
C LYS A 86 6.41 5.67 10.80
N PHE A 87 5.33 4.96 10.53
CA PHE A 87 3.98 5.50 10.37
C PHE A 87 3.25 5.34 11.71
N ALA A 88 3.01 6.45 12.39
CA ALA A 88 2.41 6.49 13.71
C ALA A 88 1.00 7.08 13.65
N PRO A 89 -0.07 6.30 13.86
CA PRO A 89 -1.42 6.85 13.90
C PRO A 89 -1.62 7.60 15.23
N THR A 90 -2.20 8.80 15.18
CA THR A 90 -2.48 9.63 16.37
C THR A 90 -3.94 10.06 16.38
N PHE A 91 -4.45 10.53 17.52
CA PHE A 91 -5.80 11.07 17.56
C PHE A 91 -5.79 12.53 17.11
N THR A 92 -6.75 12.90 16.26
CA THR A 92 -6.99 14.32 15.96
C THR A 92 -7.25 15.11 17.25
N ALA A 93 -7.92 14.48 18.23
CA ALA A 93 -8.20 15.07 19.54
C ALA A 93 -6.94 15.33 20.39
N ASP A 94 -5.83 14.61 20.20
CA ASP A 94 -4.59 14.87 20.95
C ASP A 94 -4.05 16.27 20.63
N ARG A 95 -4.27 16.74 19.40
CA ARG A 95 -3.78 18.03 18.91
C ARG A 95 -4.77 19.17 19.10
N TYR A 96 -6.06 18.91 18.91
CA TYR A 96 -7.10 19.96 18.86
C TYR A 96 -8.14 19.87 19.98
N GLY A 97 -8.08 18.84 20.83
CA GLY A 97 -9.08 18.54 21.86
C GLY A 97 -10.31 17.81 21.30
N GLU A 98 -11.01 17.07 22.17
CA GLU A 98 -12.17 16.26 21.75
C GLU A 98 -13.32 17.10 21.15
N ALA A 99 -13.57 18.30 21.67
CA ALA A 99 -14.63 19.17 21.17
C ALA A 99 -14.41 19.59 19.69
N PHE A 100 -13.17 19.57 19.21
CA PHE A 100 -12.85 19.88 17.82
C PHE A 100 -13.51 18.89 16.85
N LEU A 101 -13.66 17.62 17.25
CA LEU A 101 -14.25 16.61 16.38
C LEU A 101 -15.70 16.92 16.00
N THR A 102 -16.45 17.55 16.91
CA THR A 102 -17.90 17.81 16.76
C THR A 102 -18.26 19.27 16.48
N SER A 103 -17.29 20.18 16.49
CA SER A 103 -17.54 21.62 16.30
C SER A 103 -16.44 22.37 15.55
N GLY A 104 -15.30 21.71 15.32
CA GLY A 104 -14.17 22.28 14.60
C GLY A 104 -14.41 22.36 13.10
N ARG A 105 -13.52 23.05 12.41
CA ARG A 105 -13.46 23.12 10.95
C ARG A 105 -12.02 22.95 10.50
N VAL A 106 -11.79 21.98 9.61
CA VAL A 106 -10.52 21.81 8.90
C VAL A 106 -10.69 22.41 7.51
N VAL A 107 -9.75 23.28 7.12
CA VAL A 107 -9.63 23.82 5.77
C VAL A 107 -8.18 23.61 5.34
N ILE A 108 -7.97 22.79 4.31
CA ILE A 108 -6.69 22.57 3.68
C ILE A 108 -6.59 23.55 2.50
N PRO A 109 -5.53 24.37 2.42
CA PRO A 109 -5.33 25.27 1.29
C PRO A 109 -5.38 24.54 -0.07
N PRO A 110 -5.97 25.14 -1.13
CA PRO A 110 -6.13 24.47 -2.43
C PRO A 110 -4.81 24.00 -3.07
N ASP A 111 -3.71 24.67 -2.80
CA ASP A 111 -2.35 24.32 -3.24
C ASP A 111 -1.72 23.17 -2.44
N GLN A 112 -2.32 22.81 -1.31
CA GLN A 112 -1.86 21.72 -0.44
C GLN A 112 -2.79 20.51 -0.46
N CYS A 113 -4.07 20.70 -0.78
CA CYS A 113 -5.03 19.62 -0.76
C CYS A 113 -4.81 18.65 -1.93
N THR A 114 -4.64 17.37 -1.62
CA THR A 114 -4.26 16.36 -2.60
C THR A 114 -5.45 15.63 -3.20
N GLN A 115 -6.60 15.67 -2.52
CA GLN A 115 -7.85 15.09 -2.99
C GLN A 115 -9.05 15.87 -2.43
N ALA A 116 -9.80 16.51 -3.31
CA ALA A 116 -10.95 17.35 -2.94
C ALA A 116 -12.26 16.59 -2.78
N ASP A 117 -12.35 15.39 -3.36
CA ASP A 117 -13.53 14.55 -3.27
C ASP A 117 -13.91 14.24 -1.82
N TRP A 118 -15.20 13.99 -1.58
CA TRP A 118 -15.75 13.56 -0.29
C TRP A 118 -15.32 14.44 0.89
N TYR A 119 -15.40 15.76 0.72
CA TYR A 119 -15.02 16.73 1.76
C TYR A 119 -13.55 16.62 2.16
N GLY A 120 -12.70 16.29 1.19
CA GLY A 120 -11.29 16.00 1.43
C GLY A 120 -10.44 17.24 1.72
N CYS A 121 -10.78 18.41 1.19
CA CYS A 121 -10.07 19.67 1.48
C CYS A 121 -10.71 20.48 2.60
N GLU A 122 -11.99 20.28 2.88
CA GLU A 122 -12.70 21.04 3.90
C GLU A 122 -13.74 20.17 4.57
N ARG A 123 -13.73 20.15 5.91
CA ARG A 123 -14.70 19.42 6.72
C ARG A 123 -15.01 20.18 8.00
N THR A 124 -16.30 20.35 8.29
CA THR A 124 -16.79 20.91 9.56
C THR A 124 -17.39 19.78 10.37
N GLY A 125 -16.93 19.63 11.62
CA GLY A 125 -17.46 18.63 12.55
C GLY A 125 -18.84 19.02 13.06
N THR A 126 -19.72 18.03 13.21
CA THR A 126 -21.01 18.15 13.90
C THR A 126 -21.17 17.01 14.92
N ALA A 127 -22.26 17.00 15.69
CA ALA A 127 -22.56 15.90 16.61
C ALA A 127 -22.80 14.55 15.90
N GLU A 128 -23.17 14.59 14.62
CA GLU A 128 -23.40 13.43 13.75
C GLU A 128 -22.18 13.10 12.89
N ASN A 129 -21.66 14.10 12.18
CA ASN A 129 -20.57 13.94 11.22
C ASN A 129 -19.31 14.57 11.81
N ILE A 130 -18.55 13.77 12.55
CA ILE A 130 -17.31 14.26 13.15
C ILE A 130 -16.22 14.45 12.09
N ILE A 131 -15.29 15.37 12.37
CA ILE A 131 -13.98 15.36 11.68
C ILE A 131 -13.30 14.01 11.93
N ASN A 132 -12.52 13.55 10.95
CA ASN A 132 -11.77 12.29 11.00
C ASN A 132 -11.08 12.16 12.37
N PRO A 133 -11.47 11.16 13.18
CA PRO A 133 -10.98 11.07 14.56
C PRO A 133 -9.49 10.75 14.66
N ILE A 134 -8.91 10.20 13.60
CA ILE A 134 -7.52 9.77 13.54
C ILE A 134 -6.73 10.66 12.57
N ARG A 135 -5.45 10.87 12.86
CA ARG A 135 -4.44 11.37 11.91
C ARG A 135 -3.48 10.24 11.59
N SER A 136 -3.09 10.10 10.33
CA SER A 136 -2.12 9.10 9.90
C SER A 136 -1.34 9.58 8.68
N THR A 137 -0.63 8.70 7.98
CA THR A 137 0.17 9.06 6.79
C THR A 137 -0.05 8.10 5.63
N ARG A 138 -0.08 8.69 4.42
CA ARG A 138 0.08 8.04 3.13
C ARG A 138 1.13 8.81 2.34
N ILE A 139 2.13 8.09 1.86
CA ILE A 139 3.17 8.62 0.98
C ILE A 139 3.24 7.82 -0.31
N ASP A 140 3.71 8.46 -1.37
CA ASP A 140 3.84 7.81 -2.67
C ASP A 140 4.98 8.40 -3.52
N THR A 141 5.29 7.71 -4.61
CA THR A 141 6.35 8.08 -5.55
C THR A 141 5.83 8.68 -6.86
N ARG A 142 4.55 9.11 -6.94
CA ARG A 142 3.91 9.51 -8.22
C ARG A 142 4.62 10.61 -8.99
N GLN A 143 5.43 11.43 -8.31
CA GLN A 143 6.22 12.49 -8.95
C GLN A 143 7.66 12.05 -9.25
N SER A 144 8.18 11.12 -8.46
CA SER A 144 9.61 10.83 -8.36
C SER A 144 10.00 9.56 -9.10
N PHE A 145 9.19 8.50 -8.99
CA PHE A 145 9.53 7.19 -9.50
C PHE A 145 8.27 6.36 -9.83
N GLY A 146 8.21 5.85 -11.04
CA GLY A 146 7.29 4.80 -11.47
C GLY A 146 8.05 3.76 -12.29
N PHE A 147 7.59 2.51 -12.27
CA PHE A 147 8.21 1.44 -13.05
C PHE A 147 7.20 0.44 -13.58
N VAL A 148 7.57 -0.26 -14.65
CA VAL A 148 6.86 -1.42 -15.17
C VAL A 148 7.86 -2.50 -15.54
N TYR A 149 7.53 -3.71 -15.10
CA TYR A 149 8.42 -4.88 -15.05
C TYR A 149 9.62 -4.64 -14.15
N GLY A 150 9.93 -5.59 -13.27
CA GLY A 150 10.93 -5.37 -12.24
C GLY A 150 10.71 -6.29 -11.04
N GLU A 151 11.58 -6.12 -10.05
CA GLU A 151 11.36 -6.67 -8.71
C GLU A 151 11.29 -5.52 -7.71
N LEU A 152 10.15 -5.36 -7.05
CA LEU A 152 9.99 -4.46 -5.90
C LEU A 152 10.13 -5.28 -4.63
N GLU A 153 11.00 -4.81 -3.74
CA GLU A 153 11.23 -5.33 -2.40
C GLU A 153 10.92 -4.25 -1.37
N ILE A 154 10.06 -4.56 -0.40
CA ILE A 154 9.81 -3.71 0.75
C ILE A 154 10.02 -4.55 2.00
N ARG A 155 10.97 -4.15 2.86
CA ARG A 155 11.15 -4.78 4.16
C ARG A 155 10.44 -3.96 5.22
N ALA A 156 9.41 -4.52 5.82
CA ALA A 156 8.57 -3.79 6.77
C ALA A 156 8.07 -4.69 7.90
N LYS A 157 7.78 -4.10 9.05
CA LYS A 157 7.01 -4.69 10.14
C LYS A 157 5.61 -4.07 10.12
N MET A 158 4.59 -4.91 10.05
CA MET A 158 3.21 -4.45 10.07
C MET A 158 2.78 -4.06 11.50
N PRO A 159 1.88 -3.07 11.65
CA PRO A 159 1.36 -2.68 12.95
C PRO A 159 0.34 -3.69 13.49
N ALA A 160 0.21 -3.70 14.81
CA ALA A 160 -0.89 -4.33 15.53
C ALA A 160 -1.69 -3.29 16.33
N GLY A 161 -3.00 -3.46 16.29
CA GLY A 161 -3.98 -2.57 16.89
C GLY A 161 -5.30 -2.73 16.17
N ASP A 162 -6.39 -2.80 16.93
CA ASP A 162 -7.71 -2.99 16.35
C ASP A 162 -8.02 -1.87 15.35
N TRP A 163 -8.53 -2.26 14.18
CA TRP A 163 -8.98 -1.37 13.11
C TRP A 163 -7.88 -0.63 12.35
N LEU A 164 -6.61 -0.98 12.56
CA LEU A 164 -5.52 -0.50 11.71
C LEU A 164 -5.53 -1.23 10.35
N TRP A 165 -5.23 -0.51 9.28
CA TRP A 165 -5.17 -1.03 7.91
C TRP A 165 -3.89 -0.52 7.22
N PRO A 166 -2.74 -1.18 7.45
CA PRO A 166 -1.52 -0.94 6.69
C PRO A 166 -1.67 -1.45 5.25
N ALA A 167 -1.07 -0.72 4.30
CA ALA A 167 -0.98 -1.15 2.91
C ALA A 167 0.35 -0.77 2.26
N LEU A 168 0.87 -1.70 1.45
CA LEU A 168 1.97 -1.53 0.51
C LEU A 168 1.44 -1.89 -0.88
N TRP A 169 1.37 -0.91 -1.77
CA TRP A 169 0.60 -1.05 -3.01
C TRP A 169 1.08 -0.09 -4.08
N LEU A 170 0.53 -0.22 -5.28
CA LEU A 170 0.94 0.55 -6.45
C LEU A 170 -0.26 0.99 -7.28
N MET A 171 -0.15 2.19 -7.84
CA MET A 171 -1.15 2.77 -8.75
C MET A 171 -0.50 3.21 -10.06
N PRO A 172 -1.26 3.23 -11.18
CA PRO A 172 -0.72 3.59 -12.48
C PRO A 172 -0.26 5.04 -12.50
N GLN A 173 0.91 5.29 -13.09
CA GLN A 173 1.44 6.64 -13.24
C GLN A 173 0.59 7.50 -14.18
N ASN A 174 -0.06 6.86 -15.15
CA ASN A 174 -1.01 7.50 -16.04
C ASN A 174 -2.24 6.60 -16.20
N ASN A 175 -3.43 7.21 -16.21
CA ASN A 175 -4.69 6.51 -16.45
C ASN A 175 -4.92 6.20 -17.95
N VAL A 176 -3.97 5.49 -18.58
CA VAL A 176 -3.94 5.21 -20.04
C VAL A 176 -5.23 4.55 -20.53
N TYR A 177 -5.83 3.67 -19.73
CA TYR A 177 -7.05 2.93 -20.07
C TYR A 177 -8.32 3.57 -19.47
N GLY A 178 -8.20 4.73 -18.84
CA GLY A 178 -9.26 5.44 -18.12
C GLY A 178 -9.18 5.30 -16.60
N GLY A 179 -10.16 5.86 -15.90
CA GLY A 179 -10.21 5.83 -14.44
C GLY A 179 -10.29 4.41 -13.85
N TRP A 180 -10.03 4.31 -12.55
CA TRP A 180 -10.06 3.04 -11.82
C TRP A 180 -11.38 2.27 -12.02
N PRO A 181 -11.35 0.93 -12.16
CA PRO A 181 -10.19 0.04 -12.14
C PRO A 181 -9.58 -0.21 -13.53
N ARG A 182 -9.91 0.59 -14.56
CA ARG A 182 -9.49 0.30 -15.94
C ARG A 182 -7.97 0.35 -16.14
N SER A 183 -7.30 1.25 -15.42
CA SER A 183 -5.84 1.40 -15.48
C SER A 183 -5.10 0.58 -14.42
N GLY A 184 -5.81 -0.23 -13.64
CA GLY A 184 -5.22 -1.16 -12.68
C GLY A 184 -4.92 -0.57 -11.31
N GLU A 185 -4.70 -1.47 -10.35
CA GLU A 185 -4.14 -1.27 -9.01
C GLU A 185 -3.47 -2.59 -8.60
N ILE A 186 -2.31 -2.52 -7.95
CA ILE A 186 -1.57 -3.70 -7.48
C ILE A 186 -1.32 -3.55 -5.98
N ASP A 187 -1.98 -4.37 -5.19
CA ASP A 187 -1.78 -4.45 -3.75
C ASP A 187 -0.76 -5.56 -3.47
N LEU A 188 0.46 -5.16 -3.09
CA LEU A 188 1.49 -6.11 -2.71
C LEU A 188 1.16 -6.73 -1.35
N MET A 189 0.75 -5.91 -0.38
CA MET A 189 0.38 -6.35 0.96
C MET A 189 -0.66 -5.41 1.57
N GLU A 190 -1.81 -5.96 1.91
CA GLU A 190 -2.77 -5.35 2.83
C GLU A 190 -3.02 -6.27 4.03
N MET A 191 -3.25 -5.68 5.20
CA MET A 191 -3.52 -6.42 6.43
C MET A 191 -4.50 -5.67 7.32
N ARG A 192 -5.14 -6.41 8.24
CA ARG A 192 -5.89 -5.85 9.36
C ARG A 192 -5.04 -5.96 10.63
N GLY A 193 -4.86 -4.87 11.37
CA GLY A 193 -4.01 -4.84 12.57
C GLY A 193 -4.60 -5.56 13.79
N ASN A 194 -5.84 -6.03 13.73
CA ASN A 194 -6.48 -6.73 14.83
C ASN A 194 -5.76 -8.06 15.14
N ARG A 195 -5.40 -8.32 16.40
CA ARG A 195 -4.78 -9.61 16.77
C ARG A 195 -5.78 -10.76 16.83
N ASN A 196 -7.05 -10.47 17.11
CA ASN A 196 -8.08 -11.47 17.40
C ASN A 196 -9.33 -11.27 16.53
N LEU A 197 -9.13 -10.97 15.23
CA LEU A 197 -10.21 -10.80 14.27
C LEU A 197 -10.36 -12.05 13.42
N PHE A 198 -11.56 -12.63 13.41
CA PHE A 198 -11.82 -13.92 12.81
C PHE A 198 -12.91 -13.88 11.74
N SER A 199 -12.71 -14.66 10.68
CA SER A 199 -13.76 -15.11 9.78
C SER A 199 -13.91 -16.62 9.95
N GLY A 200 -14.99 -17.05 10.60
CA GLY A 200 -15.09 -18.43 11.09
C GLY A 200 -13.96 -18.75 12.07
N SER A 201 -13.16 -19.77 11.77
CA SER A 201 -11.99 -20.16 12.58
C SER A 201 -10.67 -19.54 12.10
N THR A 202 -10.69 -18.74 11.03
CA THR A 202 -9.47 -18.17 10.44
C THR A 202 -9.22 -16.79 11.01
N ASN A 203 -8.03 -16.54 11.53
CA ASN A 203 -7.62 -15.18 11.89
C ASN A 203 -7.36 -14.38 10.61
N VAL A 204 -8.17 -13.35 10.38
CA VAL A 204 -8.09 -12.44 9.22
C VAL A 204 -7.48 -11.08 9.60
N GLY A 205 -6.91 -11.01 10.80
CA GLY A 205 -6.17 -9.92 11.39
C GLY A 205 -4.67 -9.98 11.05
N VAL A 206 -3.82 -9.78 12.07
CA VAL A 206 -2.34 -9.73 11.92
C VAL A 206 -1.73 -11.00 11.32
N GLU A 207 -2.46 -12.11 11.33
CA GLU A 207 -1.99 -13.37 10.78
C GLU A 207 -2.14 -13.47 9.27
N GLN A 208 -3.03 -12.68 8.67
CA GLN A 208 -3.38 -12.79 7.25
C GLN A 208 -2.97 -11.54 6.48
N GLY A 209 -2.09 -11.72 5.50
CA GLY A 209 -1.78 -10.73 4.48
C GLY A 209 -2.51 -11.05 3.19
N GLY A 210 -2.99 -10.02 2.49
CA GLY A 210 -3.62 -10.11 1.18
C GLY A 210 -2.80 -9.43 0.10
N SER A 211 -2.73 -10.04 -1.08
CA SER A 211 -2.23 -9.42 -2.31
C SER A 211 -3.32 -9.46 -3.36
N THR A 212 -3.55 -8.35 -4.04
CA THR A 212 -4.69 -8.18 -4.94
C THR A 212 -4.29 -7.41 -6.19
N MET A 213 -4.92 -7.72 -7.31
CA MET A 213 -4.86 -6.88 -8.51
C MET A 213 -6.28 -6.46 -8.89
N HIS A 214 -6.56 -5.16 -8.91
CA HIS A 214 -7.84 -4.65 -9.39
C HIS A 214 -7.76 -4.28 -10.86
N PHE A 215 -8.74 -4.74 -11.64
CA PHE A 215 -8.85 -4.47 -13.07
C PHE A 215 -10.29 -4.65 -13.51
N GLY A 216 -10.75 -3.87 -14.48
CA GLY A 216 -12.11 -4.04 -15.01
C GLY A 216 -12.61 -2.83 -15.81
N PRO A 217 -13.70 -2.98 -16.56
CA PRO A 217 -14.25 -1.88 -17.35
C PRO A 217 -14.92 -0.77 -16.51
N ASN A 218 -15.26 -1.02 -15.24
CA ASN A 218 -15.65 0.00 -14.26
C ASN A 218 -15.66 -0.62 -12.84
N TRP A 219 -16.05 0.18 -11.84
CA TRP A 219 -16.11 -0.23 -10.44
C TRP A 219 -17.08 -1.40 -10.16
N ASN A 220 -18.20 -1.53 -10.89
CA ASN A 220 -19.16 -2.63 -10.74
C ASN A 220 -18.64 -3.96 -11.31
N PHE A 221 -17.70 -3.89 -12.26
CA PHE A 221 -17.11 -5.04 -12.93
C PHE A 221 -15.63 -5.16 -12.59
N ASN A 222 -15.31 -5.12 -11.30
CA ASN A 222 -13.94 -5.30 -10.84
C ASN A 222 -13.60 -6.80 -10.78
N GLY A 223 -12.59 -7.22 -11.54
CA GLY A 223 -12.14 -8.60 -11.72
C GLY A 223 -11.20 -9.11 -10.62
N TRP A 224 -10.94 -8.30 -9.59
CA TRP A 224 -10.07 -8.64 -8.46
C TRP A 224 -10.29 -10.02 -7.81
N PRO A 225 -11.52 -10.60 -7.73
CA PRO A 225 -11.69 -11.92 -7.11
C PRO A 225 -10.93 -13.04 -7.82
N THR A 226 -10.57 -12.82 -9.09
CA THR A 226 -9.79 -13.77 -9.90
C THR A 226 -8.28 -13.54 -9.82
N ALA A 227 -7.84 -12.52 -9.08
CA ALA A 227 -6.45 -12.11 -8.91
C ALA A 227 -6.16 -11.70 -7.45
N HIS A 228 -6.82 -12.37 -6.50
CA HIS A 228 -6.64 -12.16 -5.08
C HIS A 228 -6.05 -13.41 -4.44
N HIS A 229 -5.03 -13.21 -3.61
CA HIS A 229 -4.37 -14.26 -2.87
C HIS A 229 -4.19 -13.82 -1.42
N THR A 230 -4.35 -14.76 -0.50
CA THR A 230 -4.09 -14.53 0.93
C THR A 230 -3.07 -15.51 1.43
N ARG A 231 -2.33 -15.10 2.45
CA ARG A 231 -1.43 -15.96 3.20
C ARG A 231 -1.61 -15.74 4.69
N ASN A 232 -1.88 -16.83 5.38
CA ASN A 232 -1.90 -16.87 6.85
C ASN A 232 -0.58 -17.39 7.39
N GLN A 233 -0.10 -16.84 8.52
CA GLN A 233 1.04 -17.37 9.25
C GLN A 233 1.01 -17.10 10.75
N GLN A 234 1.80 -17.90 11.47
CA GLN A 234 2.06 -17.78 12.90
C GLN A 234 3.56 -17.96 13.17
N PRO A 235 4.24 -17.02 13.88
CA PRO A 235 3.75 -15.71 14.34
C PRO A 235 3.20 -14.81 13.21
N GLY A 236 2.31 -13.89 13.55
CA GLY A 236 1.70 -12.95 12.59
C GLY A 236 2.71 -11.95 12.01
N PHE A 237 2.29 -11.18 11.00
CA PHE A 237 3.13 -10.19 10.33
C PHE A 237 3.47 -8.97 11.21
N ASP A 238 2.83 -8.85 12.38
CA ASP A 238 3.15 -7.85 13.41
C ASP A 238 4.32 -8.25 14.31
N ALA A 239 4.72 -9.53 14.31
CA ALA A 239 5.73 -10.05 15.23
C ALA A 239 7.16 -9.57 14.90
N GLY A 240 7.42 -9.16 13.66
CA GLY A 240 8.75 -8.73 13.22
C GLY A 240 8.76 -8.18 11.81
N PHE A 241 9.96 -7.86 11.32
CA PHE A 241 10.14 -7.44 9.94
C PHE A 241 10.03 -8.63 8.98
N HIS A 242 9.24 -8.44 7.94
CA HIS A 242 9.08 -9.37 6.82
C HIS A 242 9.51 -8.70 5.53
N LEU A 243 9.92 -9.51 4.55
CA LEU A 243 10.23 -9.05 3.21
C LEU A 243 9.01 -9.27 2.30
N TYR A 244 8.43 -8.19 1.78
CA TYR A 244 7.35 -8.23 0.80
C TYR A 244 7.95 -7.99 -0.58
N ARG A 245 7.78 -8.94 -1.49
CA ARG A 245 8.35 -8.85 -2.85
C ARG A 245 7.29 -9.05 -3.93
N LEU A 246 7.30 -8.13 -4.89
CA LEU A 246 6.57 -8.20 -6.15
C LEU A 246 7.59 -8.52 -7.25
N ARG A 247 7.42 -9.63 -7.97
CA ARG A 247 8.13 -9.87 -9.23
C ARG A 247 7.17 -9.69 -10.38
N TRP A 248 7.42 -8.69 -11.22
CA TRP A 248 6.53 -8.30 -12.31
C TRP A 248 7.24 -8.47 -13.64
N THR A 249 6.72 -9.37 -14.48
CA THR A 249 7.26 -9.67 -15.80
C THR A 249 6.26 -9.26 -16.89
N GLN A 250 6.66 -9.42 -18.15
CA GLN A 250 5.79 -9.16 -19.30
C GLN A 250 4.61 -10.16 -19.43
N THR A 251 4.55 -11.21 -18.60
CA THR A 251 3.53 -12.27 -18.69
C THR A 251 2.87 -12.64 -17.37
N GLU A 252 3.43 -12.24 -16.24
CA GLU A 252 2.88 -12.55 -14.91
C GLU A 252 3.40 -11.62 -13.82
N ILE A 253 2.64 -11.57 -12.73
CA ILE A 253 3.04 -10.99 -11.45
C ILE A 253 3.05 -12.07 -10.38
N GLN A 254 4.10 -12.11 -9.57
CA GLN A 254 4.22 -12.99 -8.42
C GLN A 254 4.35 -12.18 -7.13
N PHE A 255 3.60 -12.58 -6.10
CA PHE A 255 3.64 -11.98 -4.77
C PHE A 255 4.33 -12.94 -3.80
N TRP A 256 5.29 -12.43 -3.03
CA TRP A 256 6.10 -13.20 -2.10
C TRP A 256 6.17 -12.52 -0.75
N TYR A 257 5.94 -13.28 0.32
CA TYR A 257 6.20 -12.86 1.70
C TYR A 257 7.34 -13.71 2.26
N ASP A 258 8.43 -13.05 2.63
CA ASP A 258 9.73 -13.64 2.90
C ASP A 258 10.20 -14.50 1.72
N ASN A 259 10.34 -15.81 1.94
CA ASN A 259 10.72 -16.78 0.91
C ASN A 259 9.52 -17.61 0.42
N ASN A 260 8.29 -17.20 0.73
CA ASN A 260 7.08 -17.95 0.42
C ASN A 260 6.25 -17.27 -0.66
N LEU A 261 5.92 -18.02 -1.72
CA LEU A 261 4.98 -17.56 -2.74
C LEU A 261 3.58 -17.45 -2.12
N VAL A 262 2.98 -16.28 -2.23
CA VAL A 262 1.58 -16.00 -1.87
C VAL A 262 0.67 -16.39 -3.04
N GLY A 263 1.05 -15.96 -4.25
CA GLY A 263 0.32 -16.30 -5.46
C GLY A 263 0.98 -15.75 -6.73
N THR A 264 0.57 -16.31 -7.87
CA THR A 264 0.97 -15.89 -9.21
C THR A 264 -0.26 -15.52 -10.02
N VAL A 265 -0.27 -14.31 -10.57
CA VAL A 265 -1.28 -13.84 -11.52
C VAL A 265 -0.64 -13.79 -12.91
N ALA A 266 -0.79 -14.88 -13.65
CA ALA A 266 -0.38 -14.93 -15.06
C ALA A 266 -1.41 -14.26 -15.97
N ALA A 267 -0.95 -13.60 -17.03
CA ALA A 267 -1.80 -12.93 -18.00
C ALA A 267 -2.73 -13.91 -18.73
N GLY A 268 -2.22 -15.11 -19.06
CA GLY A 268 -2.94 -16.09 -19.87
C GLY A 268 -3.27 -15.52 -21.24
N THR A 269 -4.55 -15.43 -21.58
CA THR A 269 -5.05 -14.77 -22.80
C THR A 269 -5.37 -13.29 -22.61
N GLY A 270 -5.17 -12.75 -21.40
CA GLY A 270 -5.34 -11.35 -21.04
C GLY A 270 -6.33 -11.13 -19.91
N PHE A 271 -6.27 -9.95 -19.29
CA PHE A 271 -7.12 -9.62 -18.13
C PHE A 271 -8.61 -9.47 -18.48
N TRP A 272 -8.94 -9.20 -19.75
CA TRP A 272 -10.33 -9.18 -20.20
C TRP A 272 -11.00 -10.55 -20.08
N ASP A 273 -10.28 -11.59 -20.49
CA ASP A 273 -10.73 -12.97 -20.39
C ASP A 273 -10.72 -13.45 -18.93
N ARG A 274 -9.65 -13.12 -18.17
CA ARG A 274 -9.55 -13.44 -16.74
C ARG A 274 -10.76 -12.92 -15.96
N GLY A 275 -11.18 -11.69 -16.22
CA GLY A 275 -12.35 -11.08 -15.57
C GLY A 275 -13.71 -11.54 -16.12
N ASN A 276 -13.73 -12.37 -17.17
CA ASN A 276 -14.95 -12.81 -17.86
C ASN A 276 -15.86 -11.64 -18.31
N PHE A 277 -15.26 -10.58 -18.86
CA PHE A 277 -15.98 -9.34 -19.17
C PHE A 277 -16.71 -9.32 -20.52
N HIS A 278 -16.68 -10.41 -21.29
CA HIS A 278 -17.32 -10.49 -22.62
C HIS A 278 -18.81 -10.16 -22.60
N ASN A 279 -19.52 -10.49 -21.52
CA ASN A 279 -20.95 -10.22 -21.35
C ASN A 279 -21.24 -8.97 -20.51
N SER A 280 -20.23 -8.15 -20.22
CA SER A 280 -20.39 -6.94 -19.39
C SER A 280 -21.11 -5.79 -20.11
N GLY A 281 -21.25 -5.86 -21.44
CA GLY A 281 -21.77 -4.78 -22.27
C GLY A 281 -20.77 -3.64 -22.53
N PHE A 282 -19.54 -3.76 -22.04
CA PHE A 282 -18.46 -2.80 -22.30
C PHE A 282 -17.57 -3.25 -23.46
N THR A 283 -17.03 -2.28 -24.20
CA THR A 283 -15.91 -2.52 -25.11
C THR A 283 -14.64 -2.75 -24.30
N ASN A 284 -13.84 -3.76 -24.67
CA ASN A 284 -12.57 -4.03 -24.02
C ASN A 284 -11.63 -2.81 -24.12
N PRO A 285 -11.28 -2.15 -23.00
CA PRO A 285 -10.41 -0.96 -23.04
C PRO A 285 -8.95 -1.30 -23.33
N TRP A 286 -8.56 -2.57 -23.26
CA TRP A 286 -7.18 -3.04 -23.34
C TRP A 286 -6.77 -3.57 -24.71
N VAL A 287 -7.61 -3.40 -25.75
CA VAL A 287 -7.36 -3.91 -27.11
C VAL A 287 -6.05 -3.43 -27.74
N ASN A 288 -5.54 -2.27 -27.31
CA ASN A 288 -4.27 -1.70 -27.80
C ASN A 288 -3.11 -1.91 -26.82
N GLY A 289 -3.34 -2.61 -25.71
CA GLY A 289 -2.31 -2.98 -24.75
C GLY A 289 -1.66 -4.31 -25.07
N THR A 290 -0.71 -4.71 -24.23
CA THR A 290 -0.15 -6.06 -24.24
C THR A 290 -1.10 -7.04 -23.53
N VAL A 291 -0.74 -8.33 -23.50
CA VAL A 291 -1.50 -9.34 -22.73
C VAL A 291 -1.58 -9.01 -21.24
N MET A 292 -0.62 -8.24 -20.72
CA MET A 292 -0.59 -7.80 -19.33
C MET A 292 -1.47 -6.57 -19.05
N ALA A 293 -2.02 -5.89 -20.06
CA ALA A 293 -2.86 -4.73 -19.84
C ALA A 293 -4.03 -5.05 -18.87
N PRO A 294 -4.28 -4.21 -17.85
CA PRO A 294 -3.74 -2.85 -17.69
C PRO A 294 -2.36 -2.74 -17.01
N PHE A 295 -1.78 -3.85 -16.58
CA PHE A 295 -0.51 -3.94 -15.86
C PHE A 295 0.69 -4.02 -16.82
N ASP A 296 0.61 -3.26 -17.91
CA ASP A 296 1.67 -3.04 -18.87
C ASP A 296 2.09 -1.57 -18.96
N GLN A 297 1.59 -0.74 -18.05
CA GLN A 297 1.98 0.65 -17.83
C GLN A 297 2.82 0.78 -16.56
N GLU A 298 3.54 1.89 -16.43
CA GLU A 298 4.34 2.22 -15.25
C GLU A 298 3.44 2.53 -14.06
N PHE A 299 3.78 2.01 -12.88
CA PHE A 299 3.07 2.24 -11.63
C PHE A 299 4.01 2.88 -10.61
N PHE A 300 3.48 3.78 -9.79
CA PHE A 300 4.18 4.36 -8.64
C PHE A 300 3.81 3.60 -7.37
N ILE A 301 4.74 3.59 -6.41
CA ILE A 301 4.64 2.92 -5.11
C ILE A 301 3.90 3.81 -4.12
N ILE A 302 3.04 3.21 -3.30
CA ILE A 302 2.30 3.83 -2.21
C ILE A 302 2.52 3.02 -0.92
N MET A 303 2.73 3.72 0.19
CA MET A 303 2.72 3.14 1.53
C MET A 303 1.84 3.98 2.43
N ASN A 304 0.95 3.34 3.18
CA ASN A 304 0.10 4.03 4.14
C ASN A 304 -0.30 3.17 5.34
N LEU A 305 -0.81 3.87 6.34
CA LEU A 305 -1.50 3.28 7.47
C LEU A 305 -2.90 3.90 7.58
N ALA A 306 -3.90 3.28 6.96
CA ALA A 306 -5.30 3.67 7.12
C ALA A 306 -5.86 3.16 8.45
N VAL A 307 -7.01 3.71 8.86
CA VAL A 307 -7.72 3.27 10.08
C VAL A 307 -9.22 3.22 9.81
N GLY A 308 -9.83 2.08 10.13
CA GLY A 308 -11.25 1.83 9.92
C GLY A 308 -11.66 1.90 8.45
N GLY A 309 -12.89 2.36 8.19
CA GLY A 309 -13.50 2.39 6.86
C GLY A 309 -14.77 1.55 6.77
N THR A 310 -15.55 1.74 5.71
CA THR A 310 -16.88 1.11 5.54
C THR A 310 -16.89 -0.02 4.53
N ASN A 311 -15.71 -0.55 4.16
CA ASN A 311 -15.60 -1.64 3.18
C ASN A 311 -14.68 -2.78 3.67
N TYR A 312 -13.44 -2.45 4.07
CA TYR A 312 -12.39 -3.44 4.33
C TYR A 312 -12.60 -4.34 5.57
N PHE A 313 -13.26 -3.80 6.59
CA PHE A 313 -13.63 -4.52 7.81
C PHE A 313 -15.06 -5.03 7.67
N SER A 314 -15.24 -6.28 7.24
CA SER A 314 -16.57 -6.89 7.09
C SER A 314 -17.36 -6.90 8.40
N ASP A 315 -18.65 -6.61 8.33
CA ASP A 315 -19.58 -6.75 9.47
C ASP A 315 -19.77 -8.21 9.90
N THR A 316 -19.34 -9.17 9.06
CA THR A 316 -19.37 -10.60 9.39
C THR A 316 -18.15 -11.08 10.18
N PHE A 317 -17.12 -10.25 10.32
CA PHE A 317 -15.95 -10.63 11.11
C PHE A 317 -16.23 -10.50 12.61
N VAL A 318 -15.60 -11.39 13.38
CA VAL A 318 -15.75 -11.43 14.84
C VAL A 318 -14.41 -11.03 15.46
N ASN A 319 -14.36 -9.87 16.13
CA ASN A 319 -13.21 -9.45 16.91
C ASN A 319 -13.47 -9.70 18.40
N VAL A 320 -12.51 -10.32 19.10
CA VAL A 320 -12.64 -10.65 20.53
C VAL A 320 -11.50 -10.07 21.36
N PRO A 321 -11.76 -9.62 22.60
CA PRO A 321 -13.08 -9.54 23.26
C PRO A 321 -13.93 -8.35 22.82
N ASN A 322 -13.40 -7.49 21.94
CA ASN A 322 -14.01 -6.19 21.59
C ASN A 322 -14.59 -6.23 20.16
N PRO A 323 -15.92 -6.35 19.98
CA PRO A 323 -16.51 -6.36 18.64
C PRO A 323 -16.30 -5.04 17.90
N LYS A 324 -16.50 -5.09 16.58
CA LYS A 324 -16.49 -3.90 15.71
C LYS A 324 -17.52 -2.87 16.20
N PRO A 325 -17.12 -1.61 16.47
CA PRO A 325 -18.02 -0.61 17.04
C PRO A 325 -18.88 0.15 16.02
N TRP A 326 -18.72 -0.10 14.72
CA TRP A 326 -19.55 0.49 13.65
C TRP A 326 -20.05 -0.60 12.70
N HIS A 327 -21.11 -0.28 11.95
CA HIS A 327 -21.58 -1.07 10.82
C HIS A 327 -21.23 -0.37 9.50
N ASN A 328 -20.99 -1.11 8.42
CA ASN A 328 -20.53 -0.52 7.15
C ASN A 328 -21.57 0.38 6.47
N ASP A 329 -22.86 0.17 6.72
CA ASP A 329 -23.94 1.04 6.23
C ASP A 329 -24.27 2.23 7.17
N SER A 330 -23.57 2.36 8.31
CA SER A 330 -23.86 3.43 9.27
C SER A 330 -23.53 4.79 8.64
N PRO A 331 -24.48 5.74 8.61
CA PRO A 331 -24.22 7.10 8.13
C PRO A 331 -23.28 7.87 9.06
N THR A 332 -23.02 7.34 10.26
CA THR A 332 -22.14 7.93 11.27
C THR A 332 -21.00 7.00 11.69
N ALA A 333 -20.57 6.09 10.81
CA ALA A 333 -19.54 5.10 11.09
C ALA A 333 -18.26 5.68 11.77
N PRO A 334 -17.69 6.83 11.34
CA PRO A 334 -16.53 7.42 12.03
C PRO A 334 -16.83 7.81 13.48
N ARG A 335 -18.05 8.30 13.77
CA ARG A 335 -18.49 8.66 15.12
C ARG A 335 -18.68 7.41 15.99
N ASP A 336 -19.28 6.36 15.42
CA ASP A 336 -19.53 5.11 16.15
C ASP A 336 -18.20 4.42 16.48
N PHE A 337 -17.26 4.42 15.53
CA PHE A 337 -15.86 4.06 15.75
C PHE A 337 -15.24 4.85 16.92
N TRP A 338 -15.32 6.19 16.89
CA TRP A 338 -14.75 7.03 17.94
C TRP A 338 -15.39 6.80 19.32
N ARG A 339 -16.70 6.57 19.37
CA ARG A 339 -17.42 6.27 20.62
C ARG A 339 -17.03 4.91 21.21
N GLY A 340 -16.69 3.94 20.36
CA GLY A 340 -16.21 2.62 20.79
C GLY A 340 -14.77 2.58 21.31
N ARG A 341 -14.05 3.70 21.33
CA ARG A 341 -12.59 3.74 21.59
C ARG A 341 -12.15 3.18 22.92
N THR A 342 -12.98 3.25 23.96
CA THR A 342 -12.64 2.64 25.26
C THR A 342 -12.38 1.13 25.15
N ALA A 343 -12.97 0.46 24.15
CA ALA A 343 -12.75 -0.96 23.90
C ALA A 343 -11.50 -1.22 23.04
N TRP A 344 -11.29 -0.45 21.96
CA TRP A 344 -10.24 -0.73 20.99
C TRP A 344 -8.94 0.04 21.20
N GLU A 345 -8.95 1.25 21.77
CA GLU A 345 -7.75 2.08 21.99
C GLU A 345 -6.67 1.35 22.80
N PRO A 346 -6.99 0.61 23.89
CA PRO A 346 -5.96 -0.11 24.64
C PRO A 346 -5.16 -1.11 23.78
N THR A 347 -5.72 -1.61 22.69
CA THR A 347 -5.04 -2.55 21.79
C THR A 347 -3.94 -1.92 20.95
N TRP A 348 -3.97 -0.59 20.76
CA TRP A 348 -2.91 0.15 20.04
C TRP A 348 -1.65 0.31 20.88
N ASN A 349 -1.75 0.05 22.20
CA ASN A 349 -0.65 0.12 23.14
C ASN A 349 0.19 1.40 22.96
N ARG A 350 -0.47 2.58 22.98
CA ARG A 350 0.07 3.89 22.57
C ARG A 350 1.34 4.34 23.31
N GLY A 351 1.75 3.65 24.38
CA GLY A 351 3.05 3.84 25.05
C GLY A 351 4.20 3.06 24.40
N THR A 352 3.93 2.34 23.30
CA THR A 352 4.86 1.50 22.54
C THR A 352 4.67 1.74 21.04
N GLU A 353 5.47 1.06 20.22
CA GLU A 353 5.41 1.14 18.75
C GLU A 353 4.57 0.03 18.12
N ASP A 354 3.76 -0.69 18.92
CA ASP A 354 2.95 -1.81 18.41
C ASP A 354 2.02 -1.37 17.28
N SER A 355 1.41 -0.20 17.39
CA SER A 355 0.51 0.37 16.37
C SER A 355 1.23 1.04 15.20
N PHE A 356 2.57 0.99 15.15
CA PHE A 356 3.34 1.66 14.10
C PHE A 356 3.69 0.69 12.98
N MET A 357 3.43 1.09 11.74
CA MET A 357 4.06 0.42 10.59
C MET A 357 5.50 0.91 10.50
N GLN A 358 6.46 -0.01 10.43
CA GLN A 358 7.88 0.34 10.32
C GLN A 358 8.44 -0.19 9.01
N VAL A 359 9.08 0.67 8.23
CA VAL A 359 9.69 0.30 6.94
C VAL A 359 11.20 0.50 7.04
N ASP A 360 11.94 -0.55 6.74
CA ASP A 360 13.41 -0.56 6.72
C ASP A 360 13.95 -0.06 5.39
N TYR A 361 13.46 -0.64 4.29
CA TYR A 361 13.81 -0.13 2.97
C TYR A 361 12.73 -0.43 1.94
N VAL A 362 12.76 0.37 0.87
CA VAL A 362 12.10 0.10 -0.41
C VAL A 362 13.20 0.00 -1.46
N ARG A 363 13.16 -1.04 -2.30
CA ARG A 363 14.13 -1.23 -3.39
C ARG A 363 13.43 -1.76 -4.64
N VAL A 364 13.81 -1.24 -5.80
CA VAL A 364 13.37 -1.76 -7.10
C VAL A 364 14.59 -2.17 -7.94
N ARG A 365 14.53 -3.37 -8.52
CA ARG A 365 15.52 -3.89 -9.46
C ARG A 365 14.92 -4.03 -10.85
N ALA A 366 15.72 -3.68 -11.86
CA ALA A 366 15.38 -3.87 -13.26
C ALA A 366 15.46 -5.35 -13.67
N LEU A 367 14.56 -5.80 -14.55
CA LEU A 367 14.54 -7.16 -15.12
C LEU A 367 15.20 -7.25 -16.49
#